data_AF-A0A1G1Q7V1-F1
#
_entry.id   AF-A0A1G1Q7V1-F1
#
_cell.length_a   1.000
_cell.length_b   1.000
_cell.length_c   1.000
_cell.angle_alpha   90.00
_cell.angle_beta   90.00
_cell.angle_gamma   90.00
#
_symmetry.space_group_name_H-M   'P 1'
#
loop_
_entity.id
_entity.type
_entity.pdbx_description
1 polymer ?
#
loop_
_entity_poly.entity_id
_entity_poly.type
_entity_poly.pdbx_seq_one_letter_code
_entity_poly.pdbx_strand_id
1 'polypeptide(L)'
;MLEKAVLLSLLMLFETSVFTQESMASGAISQGKQAQQAAQQQAAQQILAQQAAQEIAQQQAQGQVPAIQEPQYKSRAQKSRTLRREVDDLKAHEIVDIYEVWEQMERSTEVWALIMDYAPKEVTVSRYIRLYAEGGIYIRKSSSHYVKLIDSMAKESPDLLKSPFREVLRFIAIMEYDFDNGQDRDKLALQALGQKLYEDNRIRLGIE
;
A
#
# COMPACT_ATOMS: atom_id res chain seq x y z
N MET A 1 50.26 -32.44 -19.08
CA MET A 1 51.35 -33.08 -18.31
C MET A 1 51.50 -32.25 -17.04
N LEU A 2 50.66 -32.37 -16.00
CA LEU A 2 50.47 -33.43 -15.00
C LEU A 2 51.78 -33.92 -14.36
N GLU A 3 51.77 -34.00 -13.01
CA GLU A 3 52.82 -34.39 -12.03
C GLU A 3 53.58 -33.19 -11.39
N LYS A 4 53.72 -32.97 -10.07
CA LYS A 4 53.57 -33.75 -8.80
C LYS A 4 53.40 -32.72 -7.63
N ALA A 5 52.38 -32.82 -6.77
CA ALA A 5 52.41 -33.31 -5.36
C ALA A 5 53.55 -32.68 -4.49
N VAL A 6 53.31 -31.72 -3.59
CA VAL A 6 52.71 -31.75 -2.21
C VAL A 6 53.61 -32.41 -1.13
N LEU A 7 53.78 -31.66 -0.02
CA LEU A 7 54.35 -31.99 1.33
C LEU A 7 55.83 -31.65 1.58
N LEU A 8 56.11 -30.75 2.54
CA LEU A 8 56.49 -31.14 3.90
C LEU A 8 56.61 -29.94 4.86
N SER A 9 56.37 -30.24 6.13
CA SER A 9 56.04 -29.35 7.24
C SER A 9 57.21 -29.07 8.18
N LEU A 10 57.15 -27.89 8.83
CA LEU A 10 57.52 -27.56 10.23
C LEU A 10 58.97 -27.70 10.78
N LEU A 11 59.30 -26.71 11.62
CA LEU A 11 60.20 -26.70 12.79
C LEU A 11 61.72 -26.60 12.58
N MET A 12 62.33 -25.47 12.97
CA MET A 12 63.00 -25.32 14.28
C MET A 12 63.60 -23.92 14.51
N LEU A 13 63.55 -23.52 15.78
CA LEU A 13 64.03 -22.31 16.46
C LEU A 13 65.55 -22.30 16.71
N PHE A 14 66.04 -21.18 17.30
CA PHE A 14 67.36 -20.82 17.87
C PHE A 14 68.25 -19.96 16.97
N GLU A 15 68.21 -18.63 17.07
CA GLU A 15 68.84 -17.76 18.09
C GLU A 15 70.38 -17.85 18.15
N THR A 16 71.06 -16.77 17.75
CA THR A 16 72.19 -16.21 18.51
C THR A 16 72.27 -14.69 18.28
N SER A 17 72.09 -13.97 19.37
CA SER A 17 72.27 -12.53 19.55
C SER A 17 73.69 -12.05 19.29
N VAL A 18 73.85 -10.87 18.70
CA VAL A 18 75.01 -10.00 18.93
C VAL A 18 74.52 -8.58 19.22
N PHE A 19 74.93 -8.13 20.40
CA PHE A 19 74.70 -6.87 21.06
C PHE A 19 75.69 -5.82 20.54
N THR A 20 75.23 -4.58 20.31
CA THR A 20 76.05 -3.37 20.54
C THR A 20 75.16 -2.14 20.68
N GLN A 21 75.35 -1.43 21.80
CA GLN A 21 74.85 -0.09 22.09
C GLN A 21 75.51 0.97 21.22
N GLU A 22 74.73 1.98 20.81
CA GLU A 22 75.06 3.41 20.64
C GLU A 22 73.77 4.07 20.12
N SER A 23 73.32 5.25 20.47
CA SER A 23 73.87 6.37 21.22
C SER A 23 72.68 7.26 21.60
N MET A 24 72.71 7.84 22.80
CA MET A 24 71.76 8.86 23.23
C MET A 24 71.88 10.13 22.38
N ALA A 25 70.78 10.59 21.78
CA ALA A 25 70.44 12.01 21.52
C ALA A 25 69.31 12.12 20.48
N SER A 26 68.04 12.17 20.91
CA SER A 26 66.91 12.80 20.17
C SER A 26 65.56 12.61 20.89
N GLY A 27 65.53 12.66 22.22
CA GLY A 27 64.31 12.35 23.00
C GLY A 27 63.36 13.52 23.27
N ALA A 28 63.76 14.77 23.02
CA ALA A 28 63.03 15.93 23.58
C ALA A 28 62.23 16.77 22.58
N ILE A 29 62.36 16.58 21.26
CA ILE A 29 61.72 17.48 20.26
C ILE A 29 60.46 16.86 19.63
N SER A 30 60.25 15.55 19.69
CA SER A 30 59.10 14.87 19.07
C SER A 30 57.83 14.85 19.93
N GLN A 31 57.92 14.92 21.27
CA GLN A 31 56.75 14.89 22.15
C GLN A 31 55.95 16.21 22.17
N GLY A 32 56.61 17.36 21.96
CA GLY A 32 55.93 18.67 21.94
C GLY A 32 54.98 18.85 20.75
N LYS A 33 55.36 18.35 19.56
CA LYS A 33 54.55 18.51 18.33
C LYS A 33 53.31 17.61 18.33
N GLN A 34 53.39 16.39 18.87
CA GLN A 34 52.22 15.50 18.98
C GLN A 34 51.21 15.98 20.02
N ALA A 35 51.67 16.49 21.18
CA ALA A 35 50.77 17.08 22.18
C ALA A 35 50.06 18.34 21.64
N GLN A 36 50.75 19.17 20.85
CA GLN A 36 50.18 20.38 20.27
C GLN A 36 49.16 20.09 19.15
N GLN A 37 49.36 19.03 18.36
CA GLN A 37 48.37 18.59 17.37
C GLN A 37 47.12 17.98 18.01
N ALA A 38 47.26 17.22 19.10
CA ALA A 38 46.12 16.68 19.84
C ALA A 38 45.28 17.81 20.48
N ALA A 39 45.93 18.83 21.04
CA ALA A 39 45.25 20.01 21.59
C ALA A 39 44.51 20.83 20.52
N GLN A 40 45.10 21.01 19.33
CA GLN A 40 44.41 21.68 18.21
C GLN A 40 43.20 20.91 17.68
N GLN A 41 43.27 19.58 17.61
CA GLN A 41 42.13 18.77 17.18
C GLN A 41 40.98 18.81 18.19
N GLN A 42 41.27 18.81 19.50
CA GLN A 42 40.26 18.96 20.54
C GLN A 42 39.59 20.34 20.51
N ALA A 43 40.37 21.40 20.29
CA ALA A 43 39.83 22.75 20.15
C ALA A 43 38.92 22.88 18.91
N ALA A 44 39.31 22.28 17.77
CA ALA A 44 38.50 22.29 16.55
C ALA A 44 37.16 21.56 16.75
N GLN A 45 37.15 20.43 17.45
CA GLN A 45 35.92 19.68 17.74
C GLN A 45 34.99 20.45 18.69
N GLN A 46 35.52 21.16 19.69
CA GLN A 46 34.72 21.99 20.59
C GLN A 46 34.07 23.18 19.89
N ILE A 47 34.78 23.82 18.95
CA ILE A 47 34.22 24.93 18.16
C ILE A 47 33.07 24.44 17.27
N LEU A 48 33.24 23.29 16.61
CA LEU A 48 32.20 22.71 15.76
C LEU A 48 30.95 22.30 16.58
N ALA A 49 31.16 21.73 17.78
CA ALA A 49 30.07 21.38 18.68
C ALA A 49 29.30 22.61 19.20
N GLN A 50 29.99 23.73 19.47
CA GLN A 50 29.33 24.99 19.85
C GLN A 50 28.54 25.61 18.70
N GLN A 51 29.06 25.55 17.46
CA GLN A 51 28.33 26.06 16.29
C GLN A 51 27.07 25.25 16.01
N ALA A 52 27.15 23.91 16.07
CA ALA A 52 25.97 23.04 15.91
C ALA A 52 24.92 23.30 17.01
N ALA A 53 25.36 23.51 18.26
CA ALA A 53 24.45 23.85 19.35
C ALA A 53 23.77 25.22 19.15
N GLN A 54 24.48 26.20 18.59
CA GLN A 54 23.90 27.52 18.27
C GLN A 54 22.91 27.45 17.10
N GLU A 55 23.16 26.64 16.07
CA GLU A 55 22.19 26.42 14.99
C GLU A 55 20.92 25.73 15.49
N ILE A 56 21.04 24.72 16.35
CA ILE A 56 19.87 24.06 16.97
C ILE A 56 19.09 25.06 17.85
N ALA A 57 19.79 25.91 18.60
CA ALA A 57 19.14 26.95 19.41
C ALA A 57 18.45 28.02 18.54
N GLN A 58 19.01 28.40 17.39
CA GLN A 58 18.39 29.35 16.46
C GLN A 58 17.18 28.75 15.74
N GLN A 59 17.22 27.45 15.38
CA GLN A 59 16.07 26.74 14.82
C GLN A 59 14.94 26.59 15.85
N GLN A 60 15.27 26.38 17.13
CA GLN A 60 14.28 26.36 18.21
C GLN A 60 13.72 27.77 18.53
N ALA A 61 14.49 28.84 18.30
CA ALA A 61 14.03 30.21 18.51
C ALA A 61 13.04 30.73 17.44
N GLN A 62 13.02 30.16 16.23
CA GLN A 62 12.00 30.45 15.21
C GLN A 62 10.73 29.59 15.33
N GLY A 63 10.74 28.57 16.22
CA GLY A 63 9.59 27.76 16.60
C GLY A 63 8.96 28.21 17.92
N GLN A 64 8.66 29.51 18.07
CA GLN A 64 7.94 30.00 19.25
C GLN A 64 6.47 29.56 19.22
N VAL A 65 6.17 28.45 19.88
CA VAL A 65 4.85 28.20 20.46
C VAL A 65 4.88 28.82 21.87
N PRO A 66 3.99 29.77 22.22
CA PRO A 66 4.00 30.39 23.53
C PRO A 66 3.67 29.35 24.62
N ALA A 67 4.43 29.43 25.72
CA ALA A 67 4.26 28.59 26.90
C ALA A 67 2.85 28.74 27.50
N ILE A 68 2.01 27.71 27.34
CA ILE A 68 0.74 27.60 28.05
C ILE A 68 1.05 27.08 29.45
N GLN A 69 0.76 27.91 30.45
CA GLN A 69 0.72 27.55 31.87
C GLN A 69 -0.25 26.37 32.06
N GLU A 70 0.23 25.27 32.64
CA GLU A 70 -0.65 24.20 33.14
C GLU A 70 -1.48 24.75 34.30
N PRO A 71 -2.82 24.72 34.19
CA PRO A 71 -3.52 23.61 34.81
C PRO A 71 -4.81 23.25 34.05
N GLN A 72 -4.75 22.40 33.01
CA GLN A 72 -5.99 21.82 32.45
C GLN A 72 -5.82 20.55 31.57
N TYR A 73 -4.69 19.84 31.67
CA TYR A 73 -4.44 18.67 30.81
C TYR A 73 -5.31 17.45 31.09
N LYS A 74 -5.99 17.36 32.23
CA LYS A 74 -6.85 16.20 32.54
C LYS A 74 -8.23 16.25 31.85
N SER A 75 -8.79 17.43 31.58
CA SER A 75 -10.12 17.56 30.94
C SER A 75 -10.05 17.48 29.41
N ARG A 76 -8.98 18.01 28.80
CA ARG A 76 -8.79 17.93 27.33
C ARG A 76 -8.44 16.53 26.85
N ALA A 77 -7.72 15.72 27.66
CA ALA A 77 -7.40 14.33 27.32
C ALA A 77 -8.65 13.43 27.33
N GLN A 78 -9.64 13.73 28.17
CA GLN A 78 -10.92 13.01 28.15
C GLN A 78 -11.79 13.48 26.97
N LYS A 79 -11.88 14.80 26.72
CA LYS A 79 -12.66 15.34 25.59
C LYS A 79 -12.08 14.98 24.22
N SER A 80 -10.75 14.88 24.10
CA SER A 80 -10.08 14.40 22.88
C SER A 80 -10.13 12.89 22.71
N ARG A 81 -10.21 12.10 23.80
CA ARG A 81 -10.49 10.65 23.70
C ARG A 81 -11.95 10.36 23.35
N THR A 82 -12.92 11.15 23.83
CA THR A 82 -14.31 11.06 23.39
C THR A 82 -14.50 11.57 21.97
N LEU A 83 -13.83 12.66 21.57
CA LEU A 83 -13.86 13.13 20.17
C LEU A 83 -13.13 12.20 19.21
N ARG A 84 -12.06 11.51 19.62
CA ARG A 84 -11.37 10.52 18.77
C ARG A 84 -12.20 9.24 18.62
N ARG A 85 -12.94 8.83 19.65
CA ARG A 85 -13.96 7.77 19.52
C ARG A 85 -15.16 8.21 18.68
N GLU A 86 -15.67 9.43 18.85
CA GLU A 86 -16.76 9.97 18.02
C GLU A 86 -16.33 10.19 16.55
N VAL A 87 -15.05 10.49 16.28
CA VAL A 87 -14.52 10.63 14.92
C VAL A 87 -14.18 9.27 14.30
N ASP A 88 -13.76 8.28 15.09
CA ASP A 88 -13.65 6.88 14.63
C ASP A 88 -15.03 6.27 14.34
N ASP A 89 -16.08 6.65 15.09
CA ASP A 89 -17.48 6.27 14.83
C ASP A 89 -18.10 6.99 13.62
N LEU A 90 -17.48 8.07 13.11
CA LEU A 90 -17.95 8.83 11.94
C LEU A 90 -17.28 8.44 10.62
N LYS A 91 -16.37 7.45 10.63
CA LYS A 91 -15.81 6.84 9.41
C LYS A 91 -15.53 5.36 9.64
N ALA A 92 -16.59 4.57 9.86
CA ALA A 92 -16.51 3.12 9.80
C ALA A 92 -16.09 2.69 8.38
N HIS A 93 -14.78 2.61 8.14
CA HIS A 93 -14.24 1.67 7.16
C HIS A 93 -14.16 0.35 7.91
N GLU A 94 -15.30 -0.32 8.04
CA GLU A 94 -15.31 -1.70 8.50
C GLU A 94 -14.51 -2.51 7.48
N ILE A 95 -13.38 -3.08 7.90
CA ILE A 95 -12.62 -4.01 7.07
C ILE A 95 -13.40 -5.32 7.10
N VAL A 96 -14.34 -5.46 6.15
CA VAL A 96 -15.13 -6.68 5.95
C VAL A 96 -14.34 -7.66 5.08
N ASP A 97 -14.40 -8.94 5.41
CA ASP A 97 -13.83 -9.98 4.55
C ASP A 97 -14.61 -10.05 3.23
N ILE A 98 -13.89 -9.98 2.10
CA ILE A 98 -14.49 -10.06 0.77
C ILE A 98 -15.25 -11.37 0.54
N TYR A 99 -14.88 -12.46 1.22
CA TYR A 99 -15.62 -13.72 1.14
C TYR A 99 -17.02 -13.62 1.75
N GLU A 100 -17.18 -12.90 2.86
CA GLU A 100 -18.49 -12.64 3.47
C GLU A 100 -19.36 -11.75 2.57
N VAL A 101 -18.74 -10.74 1.95
CA VAL A 101 -19.41 -9.89 0.95
C VAL A 101 -19.94 -10.74 -0.21
N TRP A 102 -19.14 -11.68 -0.72
CA TRP A 102 -19.58 -12.57 -1.81
C TRP A 102 -20.70 -13.50 -1.39
N GLU A 103 -20.68 -14.03 -0.17
CA GLU A 103 -21.78 -14.86 0.33
C GLU A 103 -23.10 -14.07 0.41
N GLN A 104 -23.05 -12.82 0.88
CA GLN A 104 -24.21 -11.93 0.87
C GLN A 104 -24.71 -11.67 -0.55
N MET A 105 -23.78 -11.45 -1.49
CA MET A 105 -24.06 -11.22 -2.91
C MET A 105 -24.74 -12.38 -3.64
N GLU A 106 -24.64 -13.62 -3.13
CA GLU A 106 -25.42 -14.74 -3.67
C GLU A 106 -26.93 -14.61 -3.35
N ARG A 107 -27.33 -13.73 -2.42
CA ARG A 107 -28.73 -13.51 -2.01
C ARG A 107 -29.25 -12.16 -2.53
N SER A 108 -28.50 -11.09 -2.37
CA SER A 108 -28.82 -9.76 -2.89
C SER A 108 -27.55 -8.95 -3.13
N THR A 109 -27.62 -7.99 -4.05
CA THR A 109 -26.49 -7.12 -4.41
C THR A 109 -26.47 -5.82 -3.61
N GLU A 110 -27.27 -5.68 -2.56
CA GLU A 110 -27.42 -4.43 -1.80
C GLU A 110 -26.10 -3.96 -1.17
N VAL A 111 -25.26 -4.90 -0.74
CA VAL A 111 -23.91 -4.61 -0.21
C VAL A 111 -23.01 -3.90 -1.23
N TRP A 112 -23.29 -3.99 -2.54
CA TRP A 112 -22.57 -3.26 -3.58
C TRP A 112 -22.51 -1.75 -3.34
N ALA A 113 -23.60 -1.16 -2.84
CA ALA A 113 -23.68 0.27 -2.56
C ALA A 113 -22.80 0.69 -1.37
N LEU A 114 -22.41 -0.26 -0.52
CA LEU A 114 -21.57 -0.03 0.66
C LEU A 114 -20.08 -0.18 0.36
N ILE A 115 -19.73 -0.82 -0.77
CA ILE A 115 -18.33 -0.95 -1.20
C ILE A 115 -17.87 0.38 -1.80
N MET A 116 -17.05 1.12 -1.05
CA MET A 116 -16.49 2.40 -1.51
C MET A 116 -15.35 2.20 -2.51
N ASP A 117 -14.49 1.22 -2.26
CA ASP A 117 -13.29 1.00 -3.06
C ASP A 117 -13.60 0.35 -4.41
N TYR A 118 -12.91 0.82 -5.45
CA TYR A 118 -13.05 0.29 -6.80
C TYR A 118 -12.49 -1.13 -6.94
N ALA A 119 -11.34 -1.41 -6.29
CA ALA A 119 -10.64 -2.67 -6.45
C ALA A 119 -11.47 -3.90 -5.98
N PRO A 120 -12.12 -3.89 -4.80
CA PRO A 120 -13.01 -5.00 -4.40
C PRO A 120 -14.19 -5.21 -5.37
N LYS A 121 -14.75 -4.14 -5.93
CA LYS A 121 -15.80 -4.24 -6.97
C LYS A 121 -15.28 -4.93 -8.23
N GLU A 122 -14.09 -4.56 -8.67
CA GLU A 122 -13.47 -5.15 -9.86
C GLU A 122 -13.16 -6.64 -9.67
N VAL A 123 -12.58 -7.01 -8.51
CA VAL A 123 -12.32 -8.42 -8.17
C VAL A 123 -13.62 -9.22 -8.10
N THR A 124 -14.68 -8.64 -7.52
CA THR A 124 -16.01 -9.25 -7.47
C THR A 124 -16.56 -9.53 -8.86
N VAL A 125 -16.59 -8.54 -9.75
CA VAL A 125 -17.04 -8.74 -11.13
C VAL A 125 -16.19 -9.80 -11.84
N SER A 126 -14.85 -9.71 -11.72
CA SER A 126 -13.94 -10.68 -12.35
C SER A 126 -14.22 -12.11 -11.89
N ARG A 127 -14.53 -12.32 -10.61
CA ARG A 127 -14.92 -13.61 -10.07
C ARG A 127 -16.17 -14.15 -10.76
N TYR A 128 -17.23 -13.35 -10.88
CA TYR A 128 -18.48 -13.82 -11.49
C TYR A 128 -18.37 -14.04 -13.01
N ILE A 129 -17.58 -13.22 -13.72
CA ILE A 129 -17.26 -13.49 -15.13
C ILE A 129 -16.60 -14.87 -15.27
N ARG A 130 -15.65 -15.20 -14.39
CA ARG A 130 -15.02 -16.52 -14.38
C ARG A 130 -16.02 -17.64 -14.07
N LEU A 131 -16.92 -17.46 -13.11
CA LEU A 131 -17.98 -18.43 -12.80
C LEU A 131 -18.91 -18.68 -14.01
N TYR A 132 -19.22 -17.65 -14.79
CA TYR A 132 -19.95 -17.81 -16.05
C TYR A 132 -19.16 -18.61 -17.07
N ALA A 133 -17.86 -18.31 -17.23
CA ALA A 133 -16.99 -19.02 -18.16
C ALA A 133 -16.84 -20.51 -17.80
N GLU A 134 -16.78 -20.84 -16.51
CA GLU A 134 -16.79 -22.22 -16.01
C GLU A 134 -18.10 -22.95 -16.37
N GLY A 135 -19.21 -22.22 -16.51
CA GLY A 135 -20.49 -22.70 -17.03
C GLY A 135 -20.64 -22.66 -18.56
N GLY A 136 -19.58 -22.33 -19.30
CA GLY A 136 -19.59 -22.25 -20.76
C GLY A 136 -20.19 -20.96 -21.34
N ILE A 137 -20.36 -19.92 -20.52
CA ILE A 137 -20.91 -18.62 -20.92
C ILE A 137 -19.79 -17.59 -20.95
N TYR A 138 -19.58 -16.94 -22.09
CA TYR A 138 -18.50 -15.96 -22.23
C TYR A 138 -19.01 -14.53 -22.13
N ILE A 139 -18.42 -13.77 -21.20
CA ILE A 139 -18.58 -12.32 -21.05
C ILE A 139 -17.22 -11.70 -21.37
N ARG A 140 -17.13 -10.88 -22.42
CA ARG A 140 -15.85 -10.47 -23.03
C ARG A 140 -15.40 -9.08 -22.59
N LYS A 141 -16.34 -8.20 -22.24
CA LYS A 141 -16.05 -6.88 -21.70
C LYS A 141 -15.38 -7.02 -20.33
N SER A 142 -14.50 -6.08 -20.02
CA SER A 142 -13.68 -6.15 -18.81
C SER A 142 -14.51 -5.97 -17.55
N SER A 143 -13.99 -6.47 -16.42
CA SER A 143 -14.55 -6.23 -15.09
C SER A 143 -14.79 -4.74 -14.84
N SER A 144 -13.80 -3.91 -15.18
CA SER A 144 -13.88 -2.45 -15.05
C SER A 144 -15.05 -1.79 -15.78
N HIS A 145 -15.47 -2.35 -16.93
CA HIS A 145 -16.63 -1.89 -17.70
C HIS A 145 -17.92 -2.11 -16.91
N TYR A 146 -18.09 -3.32 -16.39
CA TYR A 146 -19.27 -3.68 -15.62
C TYR A 146 -19.35 -3.00 -14.26
N VAL A 147 -18.22 -2.74 -13.58
CA VAL A 147 -18.25 -1.94 -12.33
C VAL A 147 -18.90 -0.59 -12.59
N LYS A 148 -18.49 0.13 -13.64
CA LYS A 148 -19.05 1.44 -13.99
C LYS A 148 -20.53 1.36 -14.33
N LEU A 149 -20.93 0.32 -15.05
CA LEU A 149 -22.31 0.13 -15.49
C LEU A 149 -23.23 -0.23 -14.32
N ILE A 150 -22.80 -1.15 -13.44
CA ILE A 150 -23.53 -1.48 -12.21
C ILE A 150 -23.63 -0.24 -11.31
N ASP A 151 -22.56 0.53 -11.14
CA ASP A 151 -22.60 1.78 -10.36
C ASP A 151 -23.57 2.82 -10.93
N SER A 152 -23.67 2.95 -12.26
CA SER A 152 -24.63 3.86 -12.90
C SER A 152 -26.07 3.37 -12.69
N MET A 153 -26.33 2.10 -12.99
CA MET A 153 -27.66 1.53 -12.92
C MET A 153 -28.17 1.42 -11.47
N ALA A 154 -27.30 1.16 -10.50
CA ALA A 154 -27.64 1.14 -9.09
C ALA A 154 -28.13 2.51 -8.58
N LYS A 155 -27.61 3.61 -9.15
CA LYS A 155 -28.05 4.97 -8.81
C LYS A 155 -29.41 5.29 -9.43
N GLU A 156 -29.62 4.87 -10.68
CA GLU A 156 -30.86 5.12 -11.42
C GLU A 156 -32.01 4.20 -11.00
N SER A 157 -31.70 2.97 -10.59
CA SER A 157 -32.66 1.93 -10.25
C SER A 157 -32.14 1.08 -9.08
N PRO A 158 -32.28 1.56 -7.83
CA PRO A 158 -31.83 0.83 -6.64
C PRO A 158 -32.45 -0.57 -6.49
N ASP A 159 -33.66 -0.77 -7.03
CA ASP A 159 -34.34 -2.07 -7.01
C ASP A 159 -33.57 -3.18 -7.74
N LEU A 160 -32.68 -2.84 -8.68
CA LEU A 160 -31.75 -3.79 -9.31
C LEU A 160 -30.93 -4.56 -8.26
N LEU A 161 -30.55 -3.88 -7.18
CA LEU A 161 -29.68 -4.44 -6.14
C LEU A 161 -30.37 -5.49 -5.27
N LYS A 162 -31.70 -5.60 -5.31
CA LYS A 162 -32.44 -6.63 -4.58
C LYS A 162 -32.20 -8.04 -5.12
N SER A 163 -31.70 -8.16 -6.35
CA SER A 163 -31.39 -9.44 -6.97
C SER A 163 -29.99 -9.94 -6.59
N PRO A 164 -29.74 -11.26 -6.60
CA PRO A 164 -28.39 -11.81 -6.48
C PRO A 164 -27.44 -11.24 -7.53
N PHE A 165 -26.16 -11.07 -7.18
CA PHE A 165 -25.17 -10.43 -8.05
C PHE A 165 -25.01 -11.15 -9.39
N ARG A 166 -25.10 -12.48 -9.38
CA ARG A 166 -25.12 -13.29 -10.58
C ARG A 166 -26.22 -12.83 -11.55
N GLU A 167 -27.42 -12.62 -11.06
CA GLU A 167 -28.56 -12.21 -11.88
C GLU A 167 -28.43 -10.76 -12.36
N VAL A 168 -27.89 -9.87 -11.52
CA VAL A 168 -27.57 -8.50 -11.93
C VAL A 168 -26.55 -8.49 -13.06
N LEU A 169 -25.43 -9.20 -12.92
CA LEU A 169 -24.41 -9.26 -13.95
C LEU A 169 -24.94 -9.90 -15.24
N ARG A 170 -25.76 -10.97 -15.15
CA ARG A 170 -26.43 -11.58 -16.30
C ARG A 170 -27.27 -10.56 -17.06
N PHE A 171 -28.16 -9.88 -16.34
CA PHE A 171 -29.07 -8.91 -16.93
C PHE A 171 -28.31 -7.81 -17.67
N ILE A 172 -27.27 -7.24 -17.03
CA ILE A 172 -26.46 -6.19 -17.61
C ILE A 172 -25.62 -6.71 -18.80
N ALA A 173 -25.07 -7.91 -18.72
CA ALA A 173 -24.33 -8.50 -19.84
C ALA A 173 -25.24 -8.78 -21.05
N ILE A 174 -26.50 -9.18 -20.83
CA ILE A 174 -27.51 -9.32 -21.89
C ILE A 174 -27.84 -7.96 -22.50
N MET A 175 -28.05 -6.92 -21.68
CA MET A 175 -28.22 -5.54 -22.17
C MET A 175 -27.04 -5.08 -23.02
N GLU A 176 -25.82 -5.48 -22.69
CA GLU A 176 -24.60 -5.13 -23.42
C GLU A 176 -24.30 -6.02 -24.64
N TYR A 177 -25.21 -6.94 -24.99
CA TYR A 177 -25.01 -7.93 -26.07
C TYR A 177 -23.73 -8.78 -25.90
N ASP A 178 -23.30 -8.97 -24.65
CA ASP A 178 -22.03 -9.59 -24.27
C ASP A 178 -22.23 -10.86 -23.43
N PHE A 179 -23.45 -11.38 -23.35
CA PHE A 179 -23.74 -12.66 -22.70
C PHE A 179 -23.78 -13.80 -23.73
N ASP A 180 -22.60 -14.38 -24.02
CA ASP A 180 -22.43 -15.39 -25.05
C ASP A 180 -22.66 -16.81 -24.49
N ASN A 181 -23.91 -17.27 -24.55
CA ASN A 181 -24.35 -18.60 -24.12
C ASN A 181 -24.72 -19.53 -25.30
N GLY A 182 -24.37 -19.14 -26.53
CA GLY A 182 -24.74 -19.86 -27.76
C GLY A 182 -26.16 -19.61 -28.28
N GLN A 183 -26.97 -18.79 -27.60
CA GLN A 183 -28.27 -18.35 -28.10
C GLN A 183 -28.13 -17.12 -29.00
N ASP A 184 -29.17 -16.87 -29.80
CA ASP A 184 -29.32 -15.62 -30.54
C ASP A 184 -29.45 -14.43 -29.56
N ARG A 185 -28.57 -13.45 -29.72
CA ARG A 185 -28.44 -12.34 -28.76
C ARG A 185 -29.64 -11.39 -28.79
N ASP A 186 -30.23 -11.15 -29.95
CA ASP A 186 -31.43 -10.33 -30.08
C ASP A 186 -32.61 -11.00 -29.38
N LYS A 187 -32.82 -12.30 -29.63
CA LYS A 187 -33.88 -13.07 -28.95
C LYS A 187 -33.68 -13.08 -27.44
N LEU A 188 -32.45 -13.30 -26.97
CA LEU A 188 -32.14 -13.29 -25.54
C LEU A 188 -32.40 -11.92 -24.91
N ALA A 189 -31.96 -10.85 -25.57
CA ALA A 189 -32.19 -9.48 -25.12
C ALA A 189 -33.69 -9.13 -25.10
N LEU A 190 -34.44 -9.48 -26.14
CA LEU A 190 -35.88 -9.25 -26.21
C LEU A 190 -36.63 -10.00 -25.09
N GLN A 191 -36.25 -11.25 -24.82
CA GLN A 191 -36.84 -12.06 -23.75
C GLN A 191 -36.55 -11.50 -22.36
N ALA A 192 -35.32 -11.05 -22.12
CA ALA A 192 -34.89 -10.56 -20.81
C ALA A 192 -35.40 -9.15 -20.50
N LEU A 193 -35.46 -8.28 -21.51
CA LEU A 193 -35.81 -6.86 -21.35
C LEU A 193 -37.29 -6.59 -21.61
N GLY A 194 -37.95 -7.42 -22.40
CA GLY A 194 -39.26 -7.11 -22.98
C GLY A 194 -39.16 -6.06 -24.09
N GLN A 195 -40.24 -5.90 -24.85
CA GLN A 195 -40.25 -5.13 -26.10
C GLN A 195 -39.70 -3.70 -25.93
N LYS A 196 -40.24 -2.94 -24.97
CA LYS A 196 -39.90 -1.53 -24.80
C LYS A 196 -38.42 -1.33 -24.44
N LEU A 197 -37.95 -2.01 -23.40
CA LEU A 197 -36.56 -1.86 -22.95
C LEU A 197 -35.57 -2.42 -23.97
N TYR A 198 -35.95 -3.44 -24.75
CA TYR A 198 -35.16 -3.94 -25.86
C TYR A 198 -34.94 -2.89 -26.94
N GLU A 199 -36.00 -2.21 -27.38
CA GLU A 199 -35.92 -1.13 -28.38
C GLU A 199 -35.08 0.05 -27.86
N ASP A 200 -35.36 0.51 -26.64
CA ASP A 200 -34.59 1.58 -25.99
C ASP A 200 -33.10 1.22 -25.90
N ASN A 201 -32.79 -0.04 -25.60
CA ASN A 201 -31.42 -0.53 -25.48
C ASN A 201 -30.71 -0.66 -26.85
N ARG A 202 -31.41 -1.05 -27.91
CA ARG A 202 -30.84 -1.06 -29.27
C ARG A 202 -30.47 0.35 -29.74
N ILE A 203 -31.32 1.33 -29.47
CA ILE A 203 -31.04 2.75 -29.74
C ILE A 203 -29.81 3.21 -28.96
N ARG A 204 -29.73 2.90 -27.66
CA ARG A 204 -28.57 3.22 -26.81
C ARG A 204 -27.26 2.67 -27.37
N LEU A 205 -27.29 1.48 -27.97
CA LEU A 205 -26.12 0.81 -28.55
C LEU A 205 -25.85 1.19 -30.00
N GLY A 206 -26.72 1.96 -30.65
CA GLY A 206 -26.61 2.29 -32.09
C GLY A 206 -26.81 1.08 -33.01
N ILE A 207 -27.64 0.11 -32.59
CA ILE A 207 -27.98 -1.07 -33.37
C ILE A 207 -29.33 -0.80 -34.06
N GLU A 208 -29.30 -0.50 -35.36
CA GLU A 208 -30.50 -0.27 -36.18
C GLU A 208 -31.13 -1.58 -36.67
#